data_AF-A0A352WSX8-F1
#
_entry.id   AF-A0A352WSX8-F1
#
_cell.length_a   1.000
_cell.length_b   1.000
_cell.length_c   1.000
_cell.angle_alpha   90.00
_cell.angle_beta   90.00
_cell.angle_gamma   90.00
#
_symmetry.space_group_name_H-M   'P 1'
#
loop_
_entity.id
_entity.type
_entity.pdbx_description
1 polymer ?
#
loop_
_entity_poly.entity_id
_entity_poly.type
_entity_poly.pdbx_seq_one_letter_code
_entity_poly.pdbx_strand_id
1 'polypeptide(L)' 'THAHIDHSGKIPLLVANGFSHSIYATGATAQLCQIMLLDSAHIQESEAAWRNRKAQRAGQTAYTP' A
#
# COMPACT_ATOMS: atom_id res chain seq x y z
N THR A 1 -6.96 -3.71 14.86
CA THR A 1 -6.79 -4.60 16.04
C THR A 1 -5.33 -4.79 16.37
N HIS A 2 -4.48 -5.03 15.36
CA HIS A 2 -3.01 -5.05 15.44
C HIS A 2 -2.44 -4.65 14.07
N ALA A 3 -1.10 -4.57 13.94
CA ALA A 3 -0.44 -3.90 12.82
C ALA A 3 -0.13 -4.78 11.59
N HIS A 4 -0.51 -6.07 11.59
CA HIS A 4 -0.24 -6.91 10.44
C HIS A 4 -0.96 -6.42 9.18
N ILE A 5 -0.38 -6.66 8.01
CA ILE A 5 -0.85 -6.12 6.72
C ILE A 5 -2.18 -6.74 6.27
N ASP A 6 -2.48 -7.97 6.68
CA ASP A 6 -3.78 -8.61 6.45
C ASP A 6 -4.93 -7.90 7.19
N HIS A 7 -4.63 -7.12 8.23
CA HIS A 7 -5.59 -6.31 8.97
C HIS A 7 -5.51 -4.80 8.68
N SER A 8 -4.31 -4.25 8.46
CA SER A 8 -4.06 -2.81 8.33
C SER A 8 -3.75 -2.34 6.91
N GLY A 9 -3.44 -3.25 5.98
CA GLY A 9 -2.90 -2.92 4.66
C GLY A 9 -3.84 -2.12 3.75
N LYS A 10 -5.15 -2.15 4.01
CA LYS A 10 -6.16 -1.39 3.25
C LYS A 10 -6.45 0.00 3.84
N ILE A 11 -5.79 0.42 4.91
CA ILE A 11 -5.96 1.76 5.47
C ILE A 11 -5.70 2.86 4.43
N PRO A 12 -4.61 2.83 3.63
CA PRO A 12 -4.39 3.83 2.60
C PRO A 12 -5.51 3.86 1.54
N LEU A 13 -6.01 2.69 1.14
CA LEU A 13 -7.11 2.58 0.18
C LEU A 13 -8.42 3.15 0.74
N LEU A 14 -8.70 2.91 2.03
CA LEU A 14 -9.85 3.48 2.71
C LEU A 14 -9.80 5.01 2.70
N VAL A 15 -8.64 5.59 2.99
CA VAL A 15 -8.42 7.05 2.96
C VAL A 15 -8.54 7.59 1.52
N ALA A 16 -7.96 6.91 0.54
CA ALA A 16 -8.06 7.28 -0.88
C ALA A 16 -9.51 7.25 -1.39
N ASN A 17 -10.34 6.35 -0.86
CA ASN A 17 -11.77 6.26 -1.15
C ASN A 17 -12.62 7.32 -0.40
N GLY A 18 -12.00 8.29 0.27
CA GLY A 18 -12.69 9.44 0.88
C GLY A 18 -12.94 9.33 2.37
N PHE A 19 -12.41 8.33 3.06
CA PHE A 19 -12.49 8.28 4.52
C PHE A 19 -11.59 9.35 5.15
N SER A 20 -12.19 10.21 5.98
CA SER A 20 -11.53 11.38 6.58
C SER A 20 -11.59 11.43 8.11
N HIS A 21 -12.10 10.37 8.74
CA HIS A 21 -12.31 10.32 10.19
C HIS A 21 -11.14 9.62 10.90
N SER A 22 -11.15 9.63 12.23
CA SER A 22 -10.08 9.04 13.04
C SER A 22 -10.01 7.52 12.92
N ILE A 23 -8.79 6.99 12.80
CA ILE A 23 -8.49 5.55 12.91
C ILE A 23 -7.87 5.30 14.28
N TYR A 24 -8.55 4.52 15.11
CA TYR A 24 -8.12 4.25 16.49
C TYR A 24 -7.29 2.97 16.59
N ALA A 25 -6.16 3.06 17.29
CA ALA A 25 -5.28 1.94 17.60
C ALA A 25 -4.49 2.22 18.89
N THR A 26 -3.82 1.20 19.44
CA THR A 26 -2.81 1.43 20.49
C THR A 26 -1.61 2.16 19.90
N GLY A 27 -0.87 2.91 20.72
CA GLY A 27 0.32 3.64 20.26
C GLY A 27 1.34 2.75 19.56
N ALA A 28 1.58 1.55 20.11
CA ALA A 28 2.47 0.55 19.50
C ALA A 28 1.96 0.06 18.13
N THR A 29 0.66 -0.14 17.98
CA THR A 29 0.07 -0.53 16.68
C THR A 29 0.20 0.59 15.66
N ALA A 30 -0.06 1.84 16.05
CA ALA A 30 0.06 2.99 15.13
C ALA A 30 1.49 3.16 14.61
N GLN A 31 2.49 3.06 15.49
CA GLN A 31 3.91 3.13 15.11
C GLN A 31 4.31 2.01 14.15
N LEU A 32 3.90 0.77 14.46
CA LEU A 32 4.23 -0.37 13.59
C LEU A 32 3.49 -0.29 12.24
N CYS A 33 2.22 0.11 12.22
CA CYS A 33 1.47 0.34 10.99
C CYS A 33 2.18 1.33 10.07
N GLN A 34 2.75 2.42 10.60
CA GLN A 34 3.47 3.39 9.78
C GLN A 34 4.62 2.75 8.99
N ILE A 35 5.42 1.92 9.65
CA ILE A 35 6.55 1.22 9.02
C ILE A 35 6.05 0.18 8.01
N MET A 36 5.11 -0.66 8.43
CA MET A 36 4.57 -1.76 7.60
C MET A 36 3.89 -1.24 6.33
N LEU A 37 3.14 -0.14 6.41
CA LEU A 37 2.45 0.45 5.26
C LEU A 37 3.43 1.07 4.25
N LEU A 38 4.49 1.74 4.73
CA LEU A 38 5.52 2.29 3.86
C LEU A 38 6.33 1.20 3.14
N ASP A 39 6.69 0.13 3.84
CA ASP A 39 7.35 -1.02 3.23
C ASP A 39 6.45 -1.70 2.18
N SER A 40 5.17 -1.91 2.49
CA SER A 40 4.19 -2.44 1.55
C SER A 40 4.03 -1.56 0.31
N ALA A 41 4.04 -0.24 0.47
CA ALA A 41 3.98 0.70 -0.65
C ALA A 41 5.21 0.57 -1.55
N HIS A 42 6.41 0.51 -0.96
CA HIS A 42 7.65 0.32 -1.73
C HIS A 42 7.69 -1.00 -2.51
N ILE A 43 7.17 -2.09 -1.93
CA ILE A 43 7.02 -3.36 -2.63
C ILE A 43 6.06 -3.21 -3.83
N GLN A 44 4.90 -2.59 -3.63
CA GLN A 44 3.91 -2.38 -4.71
C GLN A 44 4.44 -1.47 -5.82
N GLU A 45 5.18 -0.41 -5.49
CA GLU A 45 5.85 0.46 -6.46
C GLU A 45 6.90 -0.31 -7.28
N SER A 46 7.70 -1.14 -6.61
CA SER A 46 8.71 -1.98 -7.25
C SER A 46 8.09 -3.00 -8.20
N GLU A 47 6.99 -3.63 -7.81
CA GLU A 47 6.23 -4.55 -8.66
C GLU A 47 5.62 -3.83 -9.86
N ALA A 48 5.00 -2.66 -9.66
CA ALA A 48 4.43 -1.86 -10.74
C ALA A 48 5.51 -1.44 -11.75
N ALA A 49 6.67 -0.99 -11.27
CA ALA A 49 7.81 -0.64 -12.11
C ALA A 49 8.34 -1.86 -12.89
N TRP A 50 8.44 -3.04 -12.25
CA TRP A 50 8.83 -4.27 -12.93
C TRP A 50 7.83 -4.70 -14.01
N ARG A 51 6.52 -4.66 -13.71
CA ARG A 51 5.45 -4.94 -14.67
C ARG A 51 5.52 -3.99 -15.86
N ASN A 52 5.73 -2.71 -15.62
CA ASN A 52 5.86 -1.70 -16.68
C ASN A 52 7.08 -1.91 -17.57
N ARG A 53 8.24 -2.25 -17.00
CA ARG A 53 9.42 -2.63 -17.79
C ARG A 53 9.17 -3.85 -18.67
N LYS A 54 8.42 -4.84 -18.17
CA LYS A 54 8.06 -6.03 -18.94
C LYS A 54 7.05 -5.70 -20.05
N ALA A 55 6.03 -4.91 -19.76
CA ALA A 55 5.02 -4.47 -20.72
C ALA A 55 5.65 -3.67 -21.87
N GLN A 56 6.56 -2.73 -21.56
CA GLN A 56 7.28 -1.95 -22.56
C GLN A 56 8.08 -2.83 -23.53
N ARG A 57 8.77 -3.86 -23.03
CA ARG A 57 9.52 -4.83 -23.87
C ARG A 57 8.60 -5.67 -24.75
N ALA A 58 7.36 -5.90 -24.33
CA ALA A 58 6.36 -6.66 -25.05
C ALA A 58 5.46 -5.80 -25.97
N GLY A 59 5.67 -4.47 -26.01
CA GLY A 59 4.79 -3.55 -26.75
C GLY A 59 3.39 -3.40 -26.16
N GLN A 60 3.21 -3.69 -24.86
CA GLN A 60 1.94 -3.60 -24.15
C GLN A 60 1.79 -2.25 -23.44
N THR A 61 0.54 -1.90 -23.09
CA THR A 61 0.22 -0.69 -22.31
C THR A 61 0.77 -0.77 -20.89
N ALA A 62 1.15 0.38 -20.34
CA ALA A 62 1.62 0.48 -18.95
C ALA A 62 0.52 0.10 -17.95
N TYR A 63 0.91 -0.65 -16.92
CA TYR A 63 0.14 -0.94 -15.73
C TYR A 63 0.09 0.29 -14.81
N THR A 64 -1.13 0.68 -14.43
CA THR A 64 -1.40 1.66 -13.38
C THR A 64 -2.11 0.92 -12.24
N PRO A 65 -1.51 0.88 -11.04
CA PRO A 65 -2.13 0.26 -9.85
C PRO A 65 -3.36 1.03 -9.36
#